data_AF-A0A3Q9K9U7-F1
#
_entry.id   AF-A0A3Q9K9U7-F1
#
_cell.length_a   1.000
_cell.length_b   1.000
_cell.length_c   1.000
_cell.angle_alpha   90.00
_cell.angle_beta   90.00
_cell.angle_gamma   90.00
#
_symmetry.space_group_name_H-M   'P 1'
#
loop_
_entity.id
_entity.type
_entity.pdbx_description
1 polymer ?
#
loop_
_entity_poly.entity_id
_entity_poly.type
_entity_poly.pdbx_seq_one_letter_code
_entity_poly.pdbx_strand_id
1 'polypeptide(L)'
;MFREPGRQVPTVHGTVAFRQLPEELRNVTYSGARHPGATTPECPSYAADAAAGAPGRPAPAPFADLAGGANCQRYAYAVLRHFGLLVPPLRSAELWADDVATRRADRPQPLDLVLFDGGPAEGRPPGYGAHVGVHLGPDQVLHLCREVGRPVVWRYADFAARPRYGRLLGVKRAGRARGR
;
A
#
# COMPACT_ATOMS: atom_id res chain seq x y z
N MET A 1 1.93 -17.24 32.86
CA MET A 1 1.03 -16.17 32.37
C MET A 1 1.57 -15.63 31.06
N PHE A 2 1.09 -16.16 29.94
CA PHE A 2 1.55 -15.77 28.61
C PHE A 2 0.75 -14.53 28.16
N ARG A 3 1.44 -13.41 27.92
CA ARG A 3 0.86 -12.23 27.27
C ARG A 3 0.72 -12.55 25.77
N GLU A 4 -0.52 -12.57 25.27
CA GLU A 4 -0.77 -12.55 23.83
C GLU A 4 -0.25 -11.24 23.23
N PRO A 5 0.51 -11.25 22.12
CA PRO A 5 0.88 -10.03 21.42
C PRO A 5 -0.27 -9.62 20.51
N GLY A 6 -1.36 -9.14 21.11
CA GLY A 6 -2.28 -8.23 20.44
C GLY A 6 -1.51 -6.97 20.09
N ARG A 7 -0.89 -6.95 18.91
CA ARG A 7 -0.14 -5.83 18.35
C ARG A 7 -1.09 -4.62 18.31
N GLN A 8 -1.00 -3.80 19.34
CA GLN A 8 -1.87 -2.66 19.55
C GLN A 8 -1.79 -1.79 18.30
N VAL A 9 -2.94 -1.60 17.64
CA VAL A 9 -3.09 -0.49 16.68
C VAL A 9 -2.73 0.75 17.47
N PRO A 10 -1.66 1.49 17.11
CA PRO A 10 -1.24 2.62 17.91
C PRO A 10 -2.40 3.61 18.01
N THR A 11 -2.81 3.93 19.23
CA THR A 11 -3.77 4.99 19.55
C THR A 11 -3.22 6.39 19.23
N VAL A 12 -1.99 6.47 18.74
CA VAL A 12 -1.28 7.71 18.45
C VAL A 12 -1.36 8.05 16.96
N HIS A 13 -2.19 9.04 16.67
CA HIS A 13 -2.39 9.61 15.35
C HIS A 13 -1.16 10.40 14.85
N GLY A 14 -0.89 10.34 13.54
CA GLY A 14 -0.05 11.28 12.82
C GLY A 14 1.48 11.04 12.81
N THR A 15 2.31 12.10 12.80
CA THR A 15 3.79 12.06 12.61
C THR A 15 4.51 11.19 13.65
N VAL A 16 3.89 11.01 14.82
CA VAL A 16 4.37 10.11 15.88
C VAL A 16 4.30 8.65 15.43
N ALA A 17 3.28 8.26 14.64
CA ALA A 17 3.15 6.93 14.08
C ALA A 17 4.26 6.60 13.06
N PHE A 18 4.74 7.58 12.28
CA PHE A 18 5.87 7.37 11.37
C PHE A 18 7.18 7.12 12.13
N ARG A 19 7.47 7.88 13.19
CA ARG A 19 8.69 7.68 14.01
C ARG A 19 8.68 6.36 14.78
N GLN A 20 7.50 5.82 15.07
CA GLN A 20 7.33 4.52 15.69
C GLN A 20 7.42 3.35 14.70
N LEU A 21 7.48 3.61 13.39
CA LEU A 21 7.73 2.55 12.43
C LEU A 21 9.16 1.99 12.61
N PRO A 22 9.33 0.67 12.44
CA PRO A 22 10.65 0.05 12.35
C PRO A 22 11.54 0.76 11.35
N GLU A 23 12.84 0.75 11.61
CA GLU A 23 13.82 1.40 10.75
C GLU A 23 13.75 0.89 9.30
N GLU A 24 13.43 -0.40 9.13
CA GLU A 24 13.26 -1.07 7.84
C GLU A 24 12.13 -0.45 7.01
N LEU A 25 11.10 0.12 7.64
CA LEU A 25 10.03 0.85 6.95
C LEU A 25 10.32 2.34 6.80
N ARG A 26 11.31 2.88 7.51
CA ARG A 26 11.72 4.28 7.39
C ARG A 26 12.84 4.47 6.36
N ASN A 27 13.66 3.44 6.12
CA ASN A 27 14.84 3.48 5.25
C ASN A 27 14.69 2.63 3.97
N VAL A 28 13.51 2.66 3.35
CA VAL A 28 13.22 1.91 2.11
C VAL A 28 13.61 2.72 0.87
N THR A 29 14.46 2.18 0.00
CA THR A 29 14.76 2.85 -1.28
C THR A 29 13.69 2.52 -2.32
N TYR A 30 13.20 3.54 -3.02
CA TYR A 30 12.30 3.36 -4.15
C TYR A 30 12.97 2.57 -5.27
N SER A 31 12.23 1.63 -5.84
CA SER A 31 12.54 0.90 -7.05
C SER A 31 11.27 0.77 -7.89
N GLY A 32 11.38 0.65 -9.21
CA GLY A 32 10.23 0.41 -10.10
C GLY A 32 9.60 -0.99 -9.96
N ALA A 33 9.99 -1.78 -8.96
CA ALA A 33 9.59 -3.19 -8.85
C ALA A 33 8.07 -3.34 -8.64
N ARG A 34 7.46 -4.32 -9.32
CA ARG A 34 6.01 -4.62 -9.24
C ARG A 34 5.75 -5.81 -8.32
N HIS A 35 4.50 -6.02 -7.88
CA HIS A 35 4.16 -7.19 -7.07
C HIS A 35 4.17 -8.47 -7.93
N PRO A 36 4.92 -9.52 -7.54
CA PRO A 36 4.85 -10.82 -8.23
C PRO A 36 3.47 -11.44 -8.06
N GLY A 37 2.89 -12.02 -9.12
CA GLY A 37 1.64 -12.77 -9.07
C GLY A 37 0.34 -11.96 -9.15
N ALA A 38 0.40 -10.64 -9.30
CA ALA A 38 -0.80 -9.82 -9.54
C ALA A 38 -1.31 -10.06 -10.96
N THR A 39 -2.51 -10.64 -11.09
CA THR A 39 -3.18 -10.90 -12.38
C THR A 39 -3.34 -9.61 -13.17
N THR A 40 -2.92 -9.63 -14.43
CA THR A 40 -3.02 -8.47 -15.33
C THR A 40 -4.38 -8.39 -16.01
N PRO A 41 -5.01 -7.21 -16.11
CA PRO A 41 -5.73 -6.83 -17.31
C PRO A 41 -4.75 -6.11 -18.24
N GLU A 42 -4.34 -6.83 -19.27
CA GLU A 42 -3.85 -6.41 -20.59
C GLU A 42 -3.07 -5.08 -20.72
N CYS A 43 -1.74 -5.21 -20.79
CA CYS A 43 -0.88 -4.66 -21.86
C CYS A 43 0.52 -5.29 -21.72
N PRO A 44 1.18 -5.67 -22.84
CA PRO A 44 2.24 -6.67 -22.80
C PRO A 44 3.58 -6.08 -22.37
N SER A 45 4.29 -6.82 -21.52
CA SER A 45 5.76 -6.83 -21.48
C SER A 45 6.19 -8.24 -21.07
N TYR A 46 6.36 -9.07 -22.10
CA TYR A 46 7.20 -10.26 -22.26
C TYR A 46 7.67 -11.11 -21.04
N ALA A 47 7.50 -12.41 -21.28
CA ALA A 47 8.14 -13.62 -20.75
C ALA A 47 7.95 -13.95 -19.26
N ALA A 48 6.95 -14.80 -19.03
CA ALA A 48 6.79 -15.57 -17.81
C ALA A 48 7.83 -16.69 -17.76
N ASP A 49 8.49 -16.85 -16.63
CA ASP A 49 8.86 -18.15 -16.10
C ASP A 49 8.65 -18.18 -14.58
N ALA A 50 8.12 -19.32 -14.13
CA ALA A 50 7.92 -19.79 -12.76
C ALA A 50 6.63 -19.37 -12.00
N ALA A 51 5.55 -20.11 -12.25
CA ALA A 51 4.68 -20.64 -11.18
C ALA A 51 5.21 -22.05 -10.83
N ALA A 52 5.06 -22.66 -9.66
CA ALA A 52 4.07 -22.59 -8.59
C ALA A 52 4.76 -23.11 -7.29
N GLY A 53 4.40 -22.67 -6.09
CA GLY A 53 3.26 -23.22 -5.35
C GLY A 53 3.71 -24.32 -4.38
N ALA A 54 3.96 -23.99 -3.11
CA ALA A 54 4.14 -24.97 -2.04
C ALA A 54 3.29 -24.56 -0.81
N PRO A 55 2.41 -25.43 -0.29
CA PRO A 55 1.63 -25.16 0.92
C PRO A 55 2.49 -25.33 2.17
N GLY A 56 2.23 -24.49 3.19
CA GLY A 56 2.95 -24.51 4.47
C GLY A 56 3.92 -23.36 4.70
N ARG A 57 3.98 -22.38 3.79
CA ARG A 57 4.87 -21.22 3.98
C ARG A 57 4.37 -20.35 5.13
N PRO A 58 5.17 -20.12 6.20
CA PRO A 58 4.79 -19.20 7.25
C PRO A 58 4.47 -17.84 6.65
N ALA A 59 3.54 -17.09 7.27
CA ALA A 59 3.23 -15.73 6.84
C ALA A 59 4.55 -15.00 6.58
N PRO A 60 4.78 -14.47 5.37
CA PRO A 60 6.06 -13.89 5.02
C PRO A 60 6.44 -12.84 6.07
N ALA A 61 7.71 -12.83 6.48
CA ALA A 61 8.23 -11.83 7.39
C ALA A 61 7.75 -10.45 6.93
N PRO A 62 7.38 -9.53 7.84
CA PRO A 62 6.66 -8.30 7.51
C PRO A 62 7.32 -7.46 6.41
N PHE A 63 8.64 -7.62 6.20
CA PHE A 63 9.45 -6.88 5.24
C PHE A 63 9.99 -7.71 4.06
N ALA A 64 9.63 -9.00 3.95
CA ALA A 64 10.09 -9.88 2.88
C ALA A 64 9.78 -9.31 1.47
N ASP A 65 8.69 -8.56 1.36
CA ASP A 65 8.24 -7.95 0.11
C ASP A 65 9.03 -6.69 -0.28
N LEU A 66 9.93 -6.18 0.57
CA LEU A 66 10.75 -5.01 0.25
C LEU A 66 12.16 -5.39 -0.23
N ALA A 67 12.62 -6.62 0.06
CA ALA A 67 13.91 -7.13 -0.38
C ALA A 67 14.02 -7.25 -1.92
N GLY A 68 12.91 -7.53 -2.61
CA GLY A 68 12.83 -7.57 -4.08
C GLY A 68 12.49 -6.22 -4.72
N GLY A 69 12.83 -5.11 -4.06
CA GLY A 69 12.51 -3.75 -4.46
C GLY A 69 11.14 -3.25 -3.98
N ALA A 70 11.02 -1.94 -3.70
CA ALA A 70 9.80 -1.32 -3.21
C ALA A 70 9.28 -0.21 -4.12
N ASN A 71 7.97 -0.16 -4.35
CA ASN A 71 7.27 0.98 -4.95
C ASN A 71 6.20 1.50 -3.97
N CYS A 72 5.42 2.50 -4.36
CA CYS A 72 4.38 3.09 -3.51
C CYS A 72 3.42 2.04 -2.92
N GLN A 73 2.96 1.11 -3.73
CA GLN A 73 1.98 0.09 -3.35
C GLN A 73 2.59 -1.02 -2.48
N ARG A 74 3.74 -1.59 -2.88
CA ARG A 74 4.45 -2.62 -2.08
C ARG A 74 4.82 -2.06 -0.71
N TYR A 75 5.26 -0.80 -0.67
CA TYR A 75 5.56 -0.11 0.57
C TYR A 75 4.31 0.06 1.45
N ALA A 76 3.21 0.57 0.89
CA ALA A 76 1.95 0.72 1.63
C ALA A 76 1.47 -0.62 2.21
N TYR A 77 1.55 -1.71 1.44
CA TYR A 77 1.14 -3.04 1.91
C TYR A 77 2.07 -3.59 2.99
N ALA A 78 3.37 -3.34 2.91
CA ALA A 78 4.32 -3.70 3.97
C ALA A 78 4.03 -2.94 5.27
N VAL A 79 3.67 -1.66 5.20
CA VAL A 79 3.22 -0.87 6.36
C VAL A 79 1.95 -1.48 6.97
N LEU A 80 0.93 -1.78 6.16
CA LEU A 80 -0.29 -2.41 6.66
C LEU A 80 -0.03 -3.78 7.30
N ARG A 81 0.82 -4.60 6.68
CA ARG A 81 1.22 -5.91 7.20
C ARG A 81 1.93 -5.79 8.55
N HIS A 82 2.74 -4.75 8.73
CA HIS A 82 3.33 -4.44 10.04
C HIS A 82 2.24 -4.22 11.10
N PHE A 83 1.07 -3.68 10.76
CA PHE A 83 -0.05 -3.56 11.70
C PHE A 83 -1.02 -4.75 11.69
N GLY A 84 -0.64 -5.87 11.07
CA GLY A 84 -1.47 -7.08 11.00
C GLY A 84 -2.63 -6.99 10.00
N LEU A 85 -2.65 -5.96 9.15
CA LEU A 85 -3.63 -5.81 8.08
C LEU A 85 -3.06 -6.38 6.78
N LEU A 86 -3.74 -7.38 6.21
CA LEU A 86 -3.30 -8.05 5.00
C LEU A 86 -4.15 -7.59 3.81
N VAL A 87 -3.49 -7.12 2.77
CA VAL A 87 -4.09 -6.82 1.47
C VAL A 87 -3.51 -7.83 0.48
N PRO A 88 -4.33 -8.50 -0.36
CA PRO A 88 -3.82 -9.35 -1.42
C PRO A 88 -2.93 -8.54 -2.38
N PRO A 89 -2.10 -9.18 -3.20
CA PRO A 89 -1.15 -8.50 -4.10
C PRO A 89 -1.81 -7.79 -5.29
N LEU A 90 -2.95 -7.11 -5.07
CA LEU A 90 -3.75 -6.39 -6.06
C LEU A 90 -3.01 -5.17 -6.57
N ARG A 91 -2.90 -4.97 -7.89
CA ARG A 91 -2.46 -3.71 -8.50
C ARG A 91 -3.42 -2.58 -8.18
N SER A 92 -3.00 -1.34 -8.37
CA SER A 92 -3.80 -0.14 -8.07
C SER A 92 -5.23 -0.15 -8.65
N ALA A 93 -5.43 -0.64 -9.88
CA ALA A 93 -6.77 -0.78 -10.46
C ALA A 93 -7.58 -1.91 -9.81
N GLU A 94 -6.95 -3.06 -9.55
CA GLU A 94 -7.57 -4.20 -8.87
C GLU A 94 -7.93 -3.84 -7.42
N LEU A 95 -7.05 -3.14 -6.71
CA LEU A 95 -7.29 -2.59 -5.37
C LEU A 95 -8.49 -1.63 -5.36
N TRP A 96 -8.63 -0.82 -6.40
CA TRP A 96 -9.75 0.11 -6.51
C TRP A 96 -11.09 -0.60 -6.75
N ALA A 97 -11.05 -1.68 -7.55
CA ALA A 97 -12.21 -2.51 -7.88
C ALA A 97 -12.59 -3.49 -6.76
N ASP A 98 -11.62 -3.98 -5.97
CA ASP A 98 -11.81 -4.98 -4.94
C ASP A 98 -12.81 -4.52 -3.87
N ASP A 99 -13.79 -5.35 -3.55
CA ASP A 99 -14.75 -5.15 -2.46
C ASP A 99 -14.70 -6.30 -1.43
N VAL A 100 -13.81 -7.27 -1.65
CA VAL A 100 -13.70 -8.49 -0.85
C VAL A 100 -12.68 -8.32 0.27
N ALA A 101 -11.43 -7.99 -0.09
CA ALA A 101 -10.36 -7.83 0.90
C ALA A 101 -10.31 -6.40 1.47
N THR A 102 -10.79 -5.44 0.70
CA THR A 102 -10.84 -4.03 1.03
C THR A 102 -12.21 -3.45 0.71
N ARG A 103 -12.58 -2.36 1.37
CA ARG A 103 -13.82 -1.62 1.09
C ARG A 103 -13.54 -0.15 0.86
N ARG A 104 -14.42 0.54 0.15
CA ARG A 104 -14.35 2.01 0.03
C ARG A 104 -14.69 2.65 1.39
N ALA A 105 -14.05 3.78 1.67
CA ALA A 105 -14.33 4.56 2.87
C ALA A 105 -14.53 6.03 2.50
N ASP A 106 -15.59 6.65 3.01
CA ASP A 106 -15.88 8.07 2.73
C ASP A 106 -15.00 9.00 3.56
N ARG A 107 -14.65 8.57 4.78
CA ARG A 107 -13.75 9.30 5.68
C ARG A 107 -12.50 8.46 5.97
N PRO A 108 -11.30 8.96 5.63
CA PRO A 108 -10.05 8.29 5.95
C PRO A 108 -9.91 8.09 7.46
N GLN A 109 -9.46 6.90 7.85
CA GLN A 109 -9.01 6.58 9.20
C GLN A 109 -7.56 6.12 9.16
N PRO A 110 -6.84 6.16 10.30
CA PRO A 110 -5.48 5.64 10.37
C PRO A 110 -5.40 4.22 9.78
N LEU A 111 -4.36 3.99 8.98
CA LEU A 111 -4.09 2.76 8.24
C LEU A 111 -5.01 2.48 7.04
N ASP A 112 -5.84 3.44 6.62
CA ASP A 112 -6.49 3.35 5.32
C ASP A 112 -5.50 3.62 4.18
N LEU A 113 -5.71 2.95 3.05
CA LEU A 113 -5.02 3.24 1.80
C LEU A 113 -5.69 4.42 1.11
N VAL A 114 -4.90 5.38 0.68
CA VAL A 114 -5.36 6.53 -0.11
C VAL A 114 -4.74 6.44 -1.50
N LEU A 115 -5.58 6.62 -2.52
CA LEU A 115 -5.20 6.47 -3.92
C LEU A 115 -5.26 7.84 -4.61
N PHE A 116 -4.18 8.21 -5.27
CA PHE A 116 -4.03 9.45 -6.02
C PHE A 116 -3.73 9.17 -7.49
N ASP A 117 -4.29 9.96 -8.39
CA ASP A 117 -3.99 9.89 -9.82
C ASP A 117 -3.95 11.30 -10.46
N GLY A 118 -3.65 11.32 -11.76
CA GLY A 118 -3.70 12.53 -12.60
C GLY A 118 -5.02 12.67 -13.38
N GLY A 119 -6.04 11.89 -13.03
CA GLY A 119 -7.30 11.79 -13.78
C GLY A 119 -7.43 10.51 -14.62
N PRO A 120 -8.62 10.30 -15.24
CA PRO A 120 -8.87 9.17 -16.12
C PRO A 120 -7.92 9.17 -17.31
N ALA A 121 -7.44 7.99 -17.69
CA ALA A 121 -6.72 7.77 -18.94
C ALA A 121 -7.59 6.93 -19.88
N GLU A 122 -7.69 7.35 -21.13
CA GLU A 122 -8.48 6.65 -22.14
C GLU A 122 -8.00 5.20 -22.32
N GLY A 123 -8.95 4.27 -22.45
CA GLY A 123 -8.65 2.84 -22.58
C GLY A 123 -8.09 2.18 -21.31
N ARG A 124 -8.06 2.87 -20.16
CA ARG A 124 -7.59 2.31 -18.88
C ARG A 124 -8.70 2.25 -17.84
N PRO A 125 -8.77 1.17 -17.04
CA PRO A 125 -9.75 1.08 -15.96
C PRO A 125 -9.44 2.11 -14.86
N PRO A 126 -10.46 2.56 -14.09
CA PRO A 126 -10.25 3.43 -12.94
C PRO A 126 -9.20 2.88 -11.96
N GLY A 127 -8.30 3.74 -11.47
CA GLY A 127 -7.23 3.34 -10.57
C GLY A 127 -5.99 2.75 -11.25
N TYR A 128 -5.98 2.59 -12.58
CA TYR A 128 -4.77 2.17 -13.30
C TYR A 128 -3.64 3.17 -13.08
N GLY A 129 -2.50 2.68 -12.56
CA GLY A 129 -1.32 3.51 -12.29
C GLY A 129 -1.47 4.49 -11.12
N ALA A 130 -2.56 4.41 -10.35
CA ALA A 130 -2.75 5.26 -9.19
C ALA A 130 -1.61 5.08 -8.15
N HIS A 131 -1.16 6.20 -7.61
CA HIS A 131 -0.21 6.26 -6.52
C HIS A 131 -0.90 5.91 -5.21
N VAL A 132 -0.28 5.07 -4.41
CA VAL A 132 -0.86 4.57 -3.15
C VAL A 132 -0.06 5.09 -1.96
N GLY A 133 -0.76 5.59 -0.94
CA GLY A 133 -0.21 5.94 0.36
C GLY A 133 -1.05 5.36 1.51
N VAL A 134 -0.54 5.49 2.73
CA VAL A 134 -1.22 5.09 3.97
C VAL A 134 -1.57 6.35 4.75
N HIS A 135 -2.85 6.52 5.06
CA HIS A 135 -3.32 7.61 5.91
C HIS A 135 -2.87 7.38 7.36
N LEU A 136 -2.14 8.32 7.95
CA LEU A 136 -1.67 8.25 9.34
C LEU A 136 -2.54 9.06 10.31
N GLY A 137 -3.25 10.05 9.80
CA GLY A 137 -4.05 10.99 10.58
C GLY A 137 -4.41 12.23 9.77
N PRO A 138 -5.05 13.22 10.39
CA PRO A 138 -5.50 14.43 9.71
C PRO A 138 -4.39 15.05 8.85
N ASP A 139 -4.65 15.17 7.55
CA ASP A 139 -3.75 15.72 6.55
C ASP A 139 -2.36 15.06 6.48
N GLN A 140 -2.25 13.77 6.81
CA GLN A 140 -0.96 13.06 6.82
C GLN A 140 -1.04 11.73 6.10
N VAL A 141 -0.29 11.62 5.01
CA VAL A 141 -0.19 10.43 4.17
C VAL A 141 1.25 9.98 4.07
N LEU A 142 1.54 8.80 4.60
CA LEU A 142 2.82 8.12 4.43
C LEU A 142 2.87 7.41 3.08
N HIS A 143 3.92 7.63 2.32
CA HIS A 143 4.09 6.96 1.04
C HIS A 143 5.57 6.88 0.64
N LEU A 144 5.82 6.09 -0.41
CA LEU A 144 7.11 5.98 -1.08
C LEU A 144 6.91 6.36 -2.54
N CYS A 145 7.66 7.35 -3.05
CA CYS A 145 7.54 7.78 -4.44
C CYS A 145 8.92 7.91 -5.09
N ARG A 146 8.93 7.87 -6.43
CA ARG A 146 10.14 8.04 -7.23
C ARG A 146 10.81 9.40 -7.04
N GLU A 147 10.02 10.45 -6.83
CA GLU A 147 10.50 11.84 -6.67
C GLU A 147 11.42 11.98 -5.47
N VAL A 148 11.04 11.40 -4.34
CA VAL A 148 11.77 11.53 -3.08
C VAL A 148 12.74 10.38 -2.87
N GLY A 149 12.48 9.21 -3.47
CA GLY A 149 13.36 8.04 -3.43
C GLY A 149 13.35 7.27 -2.10
N ARG A 150 12.75 7.84 -1.05
CA ARG A 150 12.60 7.26 0.30
C ARG A 150 11.21 7.55 0.87
N PRO A 151 10.78 6.87 1.96
CA PRO A 151 9.48 7.10 2.55
C PRO A 151 9.38 8.52 3.09
N VAL A 152 8.22 9.13 2.89
CA VAL A 152 7.94 10.49 3.34
C VAL A 152 6.47 10.61 3.72
N VAL A 153 6.18 11.57 4.60
CA VAL A 153 4.82 11.97 4.92
C VAL A 153 4.53 13.26 4.17
N TRP A 154 3.50 13.26 3.33
CA TRP A 154 2.98 14.41 2.63
C TRP A 154 1.58 14.75 3.11
N ARG A 155 1.21 16.02 2.99
CA ARG A 155 -0.15 16.53 3.13
C ARG A 155 -0.94 16.30 1.86
N TYR A 156 -2.28 16.32 1.91
CA TYR A 156 -3.10 16.21 0.70
C TYR A 156 -2.81 17.37 -0.28
N ALA A 157 -2.51 18.56 0.24
CA ALA A 157 -2.11 19.72 -0.55
C ALA A 157 -0.81 19.48 -1.34
N ASP A 158 0.15 18.71 -0.78
CA ASP A 158 1.38 18.36 -1.48
C ASP A 158 1.09 17.45 -2.70
N PHE A 159 0.13 16.52 -2.58
CA PHE A 159 -0.32 15.72 -3.73
C PHE A 159 -1.04 16.59 -4.76
N ALA A 160 -1.95 17.47 -4.31
CA ALA A 160 -2.70 18.39 -5.17
C ALA A 160 -1.78 19.29 -6.03
N ALA A 161 -0.64 19.70 -5.49
CA ALA A 161 0.36 20.50 -6.20
C ALA A 161 1.11 19.72 -7.31
N ARG A 162 0.91 18.40 -7.44
CA ARG A 162 1.62 17.54 -8.40
C ARG A 162 0.64 16.98 -9.41
N PRO A 163 0.70 17.36 -10.70
CA PRO A 163 -0.28 16.95 -11.72
C PRO A 163 -0.54 15.44 -11.78
N ARG A 164 0.50 14.62 -11.63
CA ARG A 164 0.42 13.14 -11.62
C ARG A 164 -0.35 12.53 -10.45
N TYR A 165 -0.52 13.27 -9.36
CA TYR A 165 -1.18 12.84 -8.12
C TYR A 165 -2.28 13.82 -7.69
N GLY A 166 -2.58 14.81 -8.53
CA GLY A 166 -3.33 16.00 -8.13
C GLY A 166 -4.76 15.70 -7.72
N ARG A 167 -5.28 14.55 -8.14
CA ARG A 167 -6.62 14.08 -7.82
C ARG A 167 -6.56 12.95 -6.80
N LEU A 168 -7.29 13.12 -5.69
CA LEU A 168 -7.63 12.01 -4.80
C LEU A 168 -8.69 11.15 -5.51
N LEU A 169 -8.30 9.95 -5.95
CA LEU A 169 -9.22 8.98 -6.53
C LEU A 169 -10.18 8.44 -5.47
N GLY A 170 -9.67 8.17 -4.26
CA GLY A 170 -10.47 7.75 -3.12
C GLY A 170 -9.68 6.97 -2.06
N VAL A 171 -10.42 6.34 -1.16
CA VAL A 171 -9.86 5.64 0.01
C VAL A 171 -10.33 4.19 0.06
N LYS A 172 -9.42 3.29 0.42
CA LYS A 172 -9.64 1.86 0.58
C LYS A 172 -9.22 1.43 1.99
N ARG A 173 -10.14 0.84 2.73
CA ARG A 173 -9.89 0.25 4.05
C ARG A 173 -9.66 -1.25 3.93
N ALA A 174 -8.54 -1.74 4.42
CA ALA A 174 -8.28 -3.17 4.51
C ALA A 174 -9.19 -3.84 5.55
N GLY A 175 -9.74 -4.99 5.22
CA GLY A 175 -10.37 -5.87 6.21
C GLY A 175 -9.32 -6.47 7.13
N ARG A 176 -9.73 -6.88 8.34
CA ARG A 176 -8.90 -7.80 9.14
C ARG A 176 -8.90 -9.14 8.42
N ALA A 177 -7.72 -9.76 8.32
CA ALA A 177 -7.64 -11.14 7.88
C ALA A 177 -8.55 -11.98 8.80
N ARG A 178 -9.53 -12.68 8.23
CA ARG A 178 -10.26 -13.70 8.97
C ARG A 178 -9.23 -14.78 9.29
N GLY A 179 -8.81 -14.84 10.54
CA GLY A 179 -8.01 -15.96 11.05
C GLY A 179 -8.74 -17.25 10.70
N ARG A 180 -8.07 -18.13 9.96
CA ARG A 180 -8.35 -19.55 9.99
C ARG A 180 -7.37 -20.18 10.95
#